data_AF-A0A0S4FQA3-F1
#
_entry.id   AF-A0A0S4FQA3-F1
#
_cell.length_a   1.000
_cell.length_b   1.000
_cell.length_c   1.000
_cell.angle_alpha   90.00
_cell.angle_beta   90.00
_cell.angle_gamma   90.00
#
_symmetry.space_group_name_H-M   'P 1'
#
loop_
_entity.id
_entity.type
_entity.pdbx_description
1 polymer ?
#
loop_
_entity_poly.entity_id
_entity_poly.type
_entity_poly.pdbx_seq_one_letter_code
_entity_poly.pdbx_strand_id
1 'polypeptide(L)'
;MKIGVSTLALYPQPLQEVLEFLEEKNVDYCEIINEYPYHEIDDGLLDSYQVKLTVHSPLSDINLASHNQLIRNSSITAVKRSMDRAVEWNADLVVVHPGSMPIMGKK
;
A
#
# COMPACT_ATOMS: atom_id res chain seq x y z
N MET A 1 -14.19 -17.41 3.68
CA MET A 1 -13.29 -16.67 2.75
C MET A 1 -13.25 -15.24 3.24
N LYS A 2 -12.07 -14.60 3.29
CA LYS A 2 -11.94 -13.18 3.65
C LYS A 2 -12.08 -12.34 2.38
N ILE A 3 -12.87 -11.25 2.41
CA ILE A 3 -13.10 -10.34 1.28
C ILE A 3 -12.57 -8.96 1.66
N GLY A 4 -11.84 -8.32 0.75
CA GLY A 4 -11.33 -6.97 0.95
C GLY A 4 -11.35 -6.15 -0.34
N VAL A 5 -11.23 -4.84 -0.18
CA VAL A 5 -11.22 -3.86 -1.26
C VAL A 5 -9.96 -3.00 -1.16
N SER A 6 -9.30 -2.78 -2.28
CA SER A 6 -8.15 -1.87 -2.35
C SER A 6 -8.61 -0.42 -2.45
N THR A 7 -7.92 0.50 -1.80
CA THR A 7 -8.17 1.94 -1.92
C THR A 7 -8.06 2.41 -3.37
N LEU A 8 -7.28 1.72 -4.21
CA LEU A 8 -7.19 1.99 -5.65
C LEU A 8 -8.54 1.89 -6.37
N ALA A 9 -9.42 0.98 -5.96
CA ALA A 9 -10.73 0.79 -6.58
C ALA A 9 -11.70 1.96 -6.28
N LEU A 10 -11.40 2.74 -5.23
CA LEU A 10 -12.21 3.86 -4.76
C LEU A 10 -11.47 5.20 -4.90
N TYR A 11 -10.30 5.20 -5.55
CA TYR A 11 -9.58 6.43 -5.85
C TYR A 11 -10.44 7.35 -6.74
N PRO A 12 -10.49 8.68 -6.49
CA PRO A 12 -9.66 9.45 -5.54
C PRO A 12 -10.35 9.78 -4.21
N GLN A 13 -11.29 8.97 -3.72
CA GLN A 13 -12.01 9.30 -2.50
C GLN A 13 -11.07 9.43 -1.29
N PRO A 14 -11.32 10.37 -0.36
CA PRO A 14 -10.59 10.47 0.90
C PRO A 14 -10.61 9.14 1.67
N LEU A 15 -9.54 8.83 2.39
CA LEU A 15 -9.44 7.55 3.11
C LEU A 15 -10.61 7.35 4.08
N GLN A 16 -11.02 8.40 4.79
CA GLN A 16 -12.17 8.35 5.70
C GLN A 16 -13.44 7.85 5.01
N GLU A 17 -13.77 8.42 3.84
CA GLU A 17 -14.95 8.02 3.07
C GLU A 17 -14.84 6.58 2.56
N VAL A 18 -13.63 6.14 2.22
CA VAL A 18 -13.38 4.74 1.85
C VAL A 18 -13.67 3.82 3.03
N LEU A 19 -13.11 4.08 4.22
CA LEU A 19 -13.28 3.22 5.39
C LEU A 19 -14.76 3.16 5.83
N GLU A 20 -15.44 4.32 5.85
CA GLU A 20 -16.87 4.41 6.15
C GLU A 20 -17.71 3.59 5.16
N PHE A 21 -17.47 3.75 3.85
CA PHE A 21 -18.15 2.98 2.82
C PHE A 21 -17.95 1.46 2.99
N LEU A 22 -16.74 1.01 3.35
CA LEU A 22 -16.47 -0.41 3.55
C LEU A 22 -17.22 -0.99 4.75
N GLU A 23 -17.29 -0.26 5.86
CA GLU A 23 -18.08 -0.68 7.02
C GLU A 23 -19.57 -0.73 6.70
N GLU A 24 -20.12 0.29 6.04
CA GLU A 24 -21.52 0.30 5.60
C GLU A 24 -21.89 -0.90 4.72
N LYS A 25 -20.93 -1.40 3.92
CA LYS A 25 -21.09 -2.57 3.07
C LYS A 25 -20.72 -3.89 3.74
N ASN A 26 -20.35 -3.88 5.02
CA ASN A 26 -19.88 -5.06 5.75
C ASN A 26 -18.69 -5.74 5.06
N VAL A 27 -17.74 -4.94 4.57
CA VAL A 27 -16.46 -5.42 4.02
C VAL A 27 -15.40 -5.36 5.11
N ASP A 28 -14.87 -6.52 5.50
CA ASP A 28 -13.99 -6.63 6.68
C ASP A 28 -12.54 -6.16 6.45
N TYR A 29 -12.09 -6.02 5.19
CA TYR A 29 -10.68 -5.72 4.88
C TYR A 29 -10.52 -4.57 3.89
N CYS A 30 -9.56 -3.69 4.16
CA CYS A 30 -9.11 -2.62 3.27
C CYS A 30 -7.62 -2.81 2.94
N GLU A 31 -7.30 -2.86 1.66
CA GLU A 31 -5.91 -2.80 1.20
C GLU A 31 -5.55 -1.34 0.89
N ILE A 32 -4.71 -0.74 1.71
CA ILE A 32 -4.24 0.63 1.52
C ILE A 32 -3.02 0.63 0.60
N ILE A 33 -3.13 1.27 -0.57
CA ILE A 33 -1.95 1.59 -1.39
C ILE A 33 -1.13 2.65 -0.67
N ASN A 34 0.08 2.32 -0.20
CA ASN A 34 0.98 3.25 0.50
C ASN A 34 1.68 4.22 -0.49
N GLU A 35 0.90 4.95 -1.26
CA GLU A 35 1.30 6.02 -2.17
C GLU A 35 0.37 7.21 -1.98
N TYR A 36 0.69 8.35 -2.60
CA TYR A 36 -0.21 9.50 -2.63
C TYR A 36 -1.59 9.11 -3.19
N PRO A 37 -2.71 9.53 -2.55
CA PRO A 37 -2.78 10.39 -1.36
C PRO A 37 -2.70 9.61 -0.04
N TYR A 38 -2.86 8.29 -0.05
CA TYR A 38 -3.05 7.45 1.14
C TYR A 38 -1.77 7.14 1.96
N HIS A 39 -0.59 7.59 1.52
CA HIS A 39 0.69 7.44 2.23
C HIS A 39 0.83 8.23 3.55
N GLU A 40 -0.04 9.22 3.75
CA GLU A 40 -0.10 10.05 4.94
C GLU A 40 -1.51 9.95 5.49
N ILE A 41 -1.62 9.34 6.67
CA ILE A 41 -2.88 9.09 7.36
C ILE A 41 -2.82 9.87 8.68
N ASP A 42 -3.93 10.53 9.04
CA ASP A 42 -4.03 11.25 10.30
C ASP A 42 -3.98 10.28 11.49
N ASP A 43 -3.29 10.69 12.55
CA ASP A 43 -3.10 9.88 13.75
C ASP A 43 -4.47 9.67 14.42
N GLY A 44 -4.91 8.40 14.52
CA GLY A 44 -6.18 8.01 15.14
C GLY A 44 -7.37 7.88 14.17
N LEU A 45 -7.22 8.21 12.88
CA LEU A 45 -8.27 7.93 11.90
C LEU A 45 -8.61 6.43 11.86
N LEU A 46 -7.58 5.60 11.81
CA LEU A 46 -7.73 4.14 11.70
C LEU A 46 -8.40 3.54 12.94
N ASP A 47 -8.15 4.09 14.13
CA ASP A 47 -8.75 3.62 15.39
C ASP A 47 -10.27 3.84 15.45
N SER A 48 -10.81 4.69 14.58
CA SER A 48 -12.25 4.97 14.48
C SER A 48 -13.02 3.91 13.69
N TYR A 49 -12.33 2.96 13.05
CA TYR A 49 -12.91 1.93 12.19
C TYR A 49 -12.46 0.53 12.64
N GLN A 50 -13.31 -0.47 12.42
CA GLN A 50 -13.07 -1.89 12.72
C GLN A 50 -12.54 -2.67 11.51
N VAL A 51 -12.42 -2.02 10.35
CA VAL A 51 -11.90 -2.63 9.13
C VAL A 51 -10.42 -3.02 9.31
N LYS A 52 -10.09 -4.25 8.93
CA LYS A 52 -8.72 -4.76 9.02
C LYS A 52 -7.90 -4.30 7.83
N LEU A 53 -6.64 -4.00 8.08
CA LEU A 53 -5.79 -3.38 7.08
C LEU A 53 -4.76 -4.36 6.51
N THR A 54 -4.51 -4.21 5.22
CA THR A 54 -3.28 -4.68 4.57
C THR A 54 -2.63 -3.51 3.85
N VAL A 55 -1.30 -3.51 3.75
CA VAL A 55 -0.56 -2.46 3.07
C VAL A 55 -0.12 -2.96 1.71
N HIS A 56 -0.39 -2.21 0.66
CA HIS A 56 0.20 -2.44 -0.64
C HIS A 56 1.37 -1.47 -0.81
N SER A 57 2.58 -2.01 -1.03
CA SER A 57 3.77 -1.19 -1.25
C SER A 57 3.64 -0.36 -2.52
N PRO A 58 4.41 0.74 -2.65
CA PRO A 58 4.45 1.48 -3.89
C PRO A 58 4.66 0.58 -5.11
N LEU A 59 3.96 0.86 -6.20
CA LEU A 59 4.14 0.29 -7.52
C LEU A 59 4.66 1.34 -8.52
N SER A 60 4.41 2.62 -8.27
CA SER A 60 4.72 3.73 -9.17
C SER A 60 6.18 4.15 -9.02
N ASP A 61 6.86 4.33 -10.15
CA ASP A 61 8.24 4.86 -10.24
C ASP A 61 9.32 4.12 -9.41
N ILE A 62 9.06 2.88 -9.02
CA ILE A 62 10.03 2.00 -8.36
C ILE A 62 10.41 0.81 -9.23
N ASN A 63 11.62 0.28 -9.01
CA ASN A 63 12.05 -0.99 -9.59
C ASN A 63 13.10 -1.68 -8.70
N LEU A 64 12.68 -2.72 -7.98
CA LEU A 64 13.56 -3.55 -7.13
C LEU A 64 14.63 -4.31 -7.92
N ALA A 65 14.42 -4.54 -9.22
CA ALA A 65 15.36 -5.20 -10.12
C ALA A 65 16.16 -4.20 -10.98
N SER A 66 16.10 -2.90 -10.69
CA SER A 66 16.83 -1.90 -11.45
C SER A 66 18.34 -2.16 -11.42
N HIS A 67 19.01 -2.05 -12.56
CA HIS A 67 20.48 -2.10 -12.63
C HIS A 67 21.11 -0.82 -12.09
N ASN A 68 20.38 0.30 -12.13
CA ASN A 68 20.81 1.53 -11.48
C ASN A 68 20.67 1.37 -9.96
N GLN A 69 21.80 1.33 -9.26
CA GLN A 69 21.84 1.09 -7.82
C GLN A 69 21.12 2.16 -7.01
N LEU A 70 21.12 3.43 -7.47
CA LEU A 70 20.39 4.50 -6.79
C LEU A 70 18.88 4.24 -6.85
N ILE A 71 18.35 3.90 -8.02
CA ILE A 71 16.93 3.55 -8.19
C ILE A 71 16.56 2.32 -7.37
N ARG A 72 17.40 1.27 -7.40
CA ARG A 72 17.18 0.04 -6.65
C ARG A 72 17.14 0.30 -5.15
N ASN A 73 18.10 1.06 -4.62
CA ASN A 73 18.16 1.39 -3.20
C ASN A 73 16.97 2.25 -2.75
N SER A 74 16.56 3.23 -3.57
CA SER A 74 15.35 4.03 -3.30
C SER A 74 14.09 3.16 -3.31
N SER A 75 13.99 2.22 -4.25
CA SER A 75 12.87 1.28 -4.34
C SER A 75 12.78 0.35 -3.11
N ILE A 76 13.91 -0.20 -2.66
CA ILE A 76 14.00 -0.99 -1.43
C ILE A 76 13.58 -0.15 -0.22
N THR A 77 14.00 1.12 -0.17
CA THR A 77 13.66 2.03 0.92
C THR A 77 12.16 2.31 0.96
N ALA A 78 11.53 2.50 -0.21
CA ALA A 78 10.08 2.69 -0.31
C ALA A 78 9.31 1.46 0.20
N VAL A 79 9.72 0.24 -0.17
CA VAL A 79 9.10 -1.00 0.33
C VAL A 79 9.30 -1.17 1.84
N LYS A 80 10.48 -0.85 2.37
CA LYS A 80 10.72 -0.88 3.83
C LYS A 80 9.78 0.05 4.59
N ARG A 81 9.56 1.27 4.07
CA ARG A 81 8.57 2.19 4.66
C ARG A 81 7.17 1.60 4.70
N SER A 82 6.76 0.80 3.72
CA SER A 82 5.47 0.08 3.80
C SER A 82 5.45 -0.99 4.89
N MET A 83 6.58 -1.62 5.20
CA MET A 83 6.68 -2.54 6.35
C MET A 83 6.59 -1.77 7.68
N ASP A 84 7.25 -0.62 7.77
CA ASP A 84 7.14 0.26 8.94
C ASP A 84 5.68 0.73 9.13
N ARG A 85 5.02 1.19 8.05
CA ARG A 85 3.60 1.53 8.06
C ARG A 85 2.70 0.37 8.47
N ALA A 86 3.00 -0.85 8.04
CA ALA A 86 2.20 -2.01 8.44
C ALA A 86 2.26 -2.24 9.96
N VAL A 87 3.41 -2.01 10.59
CA VAL A 87 3.53 -2.05 12.05
C VAL A 87 2.75 -0.90 12.68
N GLU A 88 2.91 0.32 12.18
CA GLU A 88 2.23 1.52 12.71
C GLU A 88 0.70 1.43 12.59
N TRP A 89 0.19 0.86 11.50
CA TRP A 89 -1.24 0.75 11.20
C TRP A 89 -1.84 -0.59 11.64
N ASN A 90 -1.07 -1.42 12.35
CA ASN A 90 -1.48 -2.75 12.80
C ASN A 90 -2.06 -3.62 11.66
N ALA A 91 -1.42 -3.59 10.50
CA ALA A 91 -1.81 -4.35 9.32
C ALA A 91 -1.18 -5.74 9.30
N ASP A 92 -1.95 -6.73 8.82
CA ASP A 92 -1.57 -8.16 8.86
C ASP A 92 -0.54 -8.55 7.78
N LEU A 93 -0.44 -7.77 6.69
CA LEU A 93 0.28 -8.15 5.48
C LEU A 93 0.75 -6.94 4.67
N VAL A 94 1.90 -7.11 4.00
CA VAL A 94 2.43 -6.18 3.00
C VAL A 94 2.49 -6.85 1.63
N VAL A 95 1.84 -6.26 0.62
CA VAL A 95 1.94 -6.65 -0.79
C VAL A 95 3.15 -5.94 -1.42
N VAL A 96 3.94 -6.66 -2.23
CA VAL A 96 5.13 -6.13 -2.91
C VAL A 96 5.14 -6.61 -4.37
N HIS A 97 5.37 -5.69 -5.31
CA HIS A 97 5.55 -6.03 -6.72
C HIS A 97 6.98 -6.52 -6.99
N PRO A 98 7.17 -7.58 -7.80
CA PRO A 98 8.47 -7.90 -8.34
C PRO A 98 9.04 -6.75 -9.18
N GLY A 99 10.36 -6.69 -9.30
CA GLY A 99 11.00 -5.74 -10.21
C GLY A 99 10.86 -6.13 -11.69
N SER A 100 11.17 -5.18 -12.58
CA SER A 100 11.18 -5.38 -14.03
C SER A 100 12.60 -5.39 -14.58
N MET A 101 12.85 -6.24 -15.59
CA MET A 101 14.16 -6.33 -16.24
C MET A 101 14.40 -5.14 -17.16
N PRO A 102 15.46 -4.33 -16.94
CA PRO A 102 15.81 -3.23 -17.85
C PRO A 102 16.20 -3.73 -19.24
N ILE A 103 16.04 -2.88 -20.27
CA ILE A 103 16.37 -3.22 -21.67
C ILE A 103 17.80 -3.74 -21.80
N MET A 104 18.76 -3.06 -21.16
CA MET A 104 20.19 -3.44 -21.15
C MET A 104 20.51 -4.66 -20.27
N GLY A 105 19.51 -5.23 -19.59
CA GLY A 105 19.64 -6.42 -18.75
C GLY A 105 19.15 -7.71 -19.41
N LYS A 106 18.53 -7.63 -20.59
CA LYS A 106 18.15 -8.80 -21.38
C LYS A 106 19.41 -9.42 -21.96
N LYS A 107 19.80 -10.59 -21.44
CA LYS A 107 20.82 -11.45 -22.04
C LYS A 107 20.22 -12.30 -23.14
#